data_AF-A0A0F7CIN5-F1
#
_entry.id   AF-A0A0F7CIN5-F1
#
_cell.length_a   1.000
_cell.length_b   1.000
_cell.length_c   1.000
_cell.angle_alpha   90.00
_cell.angle_beta   90.00
_cell.angle_gamma   90.00
#
_symmetry.space_group_name_H-M   'P 1'
#
loop_
_entity.id
_entity.type
_entity.pdbx_description
1 polymer ?
#
loop_
_entity_poly.entity_id
_entity_poly.type
_entity_poly.pdbx_seq_one_letter_code
_entity_poly.pdbx_strand_id
1 'polypeptide(L)'
;MFNLKKWLGTKFSDEKQAELSVYMLPNLPYDNRDFSARTKAITNAKTKRKEDTSAITPILPEIRAEGHLRWNQVSRLREAFRKAIADVREHRLPLPMEFQYDESEYVGERWHFILRDLKGFGQFHGEKKGYREFKDEDCVLKFVKAEKLEDGSEDEHKEKVVNYLNHWGYEIEDGGKTTAPFLPRNPGLLIQGFETTRTARLTNKLLINIEPIYVACMFTRFALDIITSSGARINELMQISCDKDCCVVTVDKSVSPPRKNYIFRLIPKGREEPDNYYMPEEAFKFMAEILKMLKESCKSNTIPEVQYDVDSRWQFCATLLSSKKFRFPLEPYVT
;
A
#
# COMPACT_ATOMS: atom_id res chain seq x y z
N MET A 1 -29.45 -12.77 -31.25
CA MET A 1 -30.92 -12.90 -31.45
C MET A 1 -31.29 -14.14 -32.30
N PHE A 2 -30.41 -15.14 -32.39
CA PHE A 2 -30.45 -16.20 -33.40
C PHE A 2 -31.52 -17.30 -33.19
N ASN A 3 -32.29 -17.25 -32.10
CA ASN A 3 -33.19 -18.33 -31.72
C ASN A 3 -34.66 -17.96 -31.62
N LEU A 4 -35.06 -16.69 -31.80
CA LEU A 4 -36.46 -16.31 -31.56
C LEU A 4 -37.41 -16.85 -32.64
N LYS A 5 -37.02 -16.78 -33.93
CA LYS A 5 -37.80 -17.35 -35.04
C LYS A 5 -37.88 -18.87 -34.97
N LYS A 6 -36.77 -19.53 -34.65
CA LYS A 6 -36.71 -20.98 -34.45
C LYS A 6 -37.53 -21.43 -33.24
N TRP A 7 -37.50 -20.65 -32.16
CA TRP A 7 -38.30 -20.90 -30.95
C TRP A 7 -39.79 -20.69 -31.21
N LEU A 8 -40.19 -19.62 -31.90
CA LEU A 8 -41.58 -19.40 -32.30
C LEU A 8 -42.10 -20.53 -33.19
N GLY A 9 -41.32 -20.93 -34.19
CA GLY A 9 -41.64 -22.03 -35.10
C GLY A 9 -41.72 -23.41 -34.43
N THR A 10 -41.12 -23.60 -33.26
CA THR A 10 -41.13 -24.88 -32.53
C THR A 10 -42.13 -24.92 -31.37
N LYS A 11 -42.66 -23.77 -30.94
CA LYS A 11 -43.50 -23.67 -29.73
C LYS A 11 -44.94 -23.25 -29.99
N PHE A 12 -45.26 -22.69 -31.15
CA PHE A 12 -46.60 -22.16 -31.44
C PHE A 12 -47.13 -22.68 -32.78
N SER A 13 -48.46 -22.76 -32.89
CA SER A 13 -49.15 -23.05 -34.16
C SER A 13 -49.03 -21.87 -35.14
N ASP A 14 -49.24 -22.14 -36.43
CA ASP A 14 -49.03 -21.16 -37.50
C ASP A 14 -49.89 -19.89 -37.35
N GLU A 15 -51.12 -20.03 -36.87
CA GLU A 15 -52.02 -18.90 -36.58
C GLU A 15 -51.44 -17.96 -35.52
N LYS A 16 -50.87 -18.55 -34.45
CA LYS A 16 -50.32 -17.81 -33.33
C LYS A 16 -48.92 -17.25 -33.65
N GLN A 17 -48.19 -17.89 -34.56
CA GLN A 17 -46.97 -17.33 -35.13
C GLN A 17 -47.26 -16.08 -35.97
N ALA A 18 -48.33 -16.09 -36.77
CA ALA A 18 -48.75 -14.93 -37.57
C ALA A 18 -49.13 -13.74 -36.67
N GLU A 19 -49.89 -13.99 -35.60
CA GLU A 19 -50.25 -12.97 -34.61
C GLU A 19 -49.02 -12.37 -33.91
N LEU A 20 -48.09 -13.22 -33.46
CA LEU A 20 -46.89 -12.79 -32.75
C LEU A 20 -45.82 -12.16 -33.65
N SER A 21 -45.88 -12.39 -34.96
CA SER A 21 -44.91 -11.87 -35.93
C SER A 21 -44.90 -10.33 -36.00
N VAL A 22 -46.04 -9.69 -35.73
CA VAL A 22 -46.22 -8.23 -35.73
C VAL A 22 -45.42 -7.56 -34.60
N TYR A 23 -45.21 -8.28 -33.50
CA TYR A 23 -44.45 -7.80 -32.34
C TYR A 23 -42.97 -8.21 -32.39
N MET A 24 -42.54 -8.90 -33.45
CA MET A 24 -41.15 -9.26 -33.61
C MET A 24 -40.33 -8.04 -34.02
N LEU A 25 -39.18 -7.88 -33.36
CA LEU A 25 -38.17 -6.95 -33.83
C LEU A 25 -37.75 -7.31 -35.26
N PRO A 26 -37.53 -6.31 -36.14
CA PRO A 26 -37.03 -6.56 -37.48
C PRO A 26 -35.72 -7.35 -37.41
N ASN A 27 -35.48 -8.18 -38.43
CA ASN A 27 -34.21 -8.89 -38.55
C ASN A 27 -33.09 -7.84 -38.63
N LEU A 28 -32.33 -7.70 -37.54
CA LEU A 28 -31.15 -6.85 -37.54
C LEU A 28 -30.11 -7.50 -38.48
N PRO A 29 -29.46 -6.73 -39.37
CA PRO A 29 -28.46 -7.25 -40.31
C PRO A 29 -27.14 -7.64 -39.62
N TYR A 30 -27.07 -7.53 -38.30
CA TYR A 30 -25.91 -7.81 -37.46
C TYR A 30 -26.30 -8.65 -36.24
N ASP A 31 -25.41 -9.55 -35.84
CA ASP A 31 -25.47 -10.34 -34.60
C ASP A 31 -24.53 -9.75 -33.54
N ASN A 32 -24.71 -10.12 -32.28
CA ASN A 32 -23.81 -9.73 -31.20
C ASN A 32 -22.34 -10.19 -31.44
N ARG A 33 -22.16 -11.22 -32.28
CA ARG A 33 -20.87 -11.74 -32.74
C ARG A 33 -20.16 -10.82 -33.74
N ASP A 34 -20.90 -9.96 -34.43
CA ASP A 34 -20.33 -8.99 -35.37
C ASP A 34 -19.68 -7.80 -34.64
N PHE A 35 -20.08 -7.56 -33.37
CA PHE A 35 -19.49 -6.54 -32.52
C PHE A 35 -18.22 -7.07 -31.82
N SER A 36 -17.13 -7.12 -32.59
CA SER A 36 -15.78 -7.38 -32.04
C SER A 36 -15.26 -6.30 -31.09
N ALA A 37 -16.01 -5.21 -30.88
CA ALA A 37 -15.62 -4.06 -30.05
C ALA A 37 -15.22 -4.48 -28.62
N ARG A 38 -15.96 -5.40 -27.99
CA ARG A 38 -15.61 -5.92 -26.65
C ARG A 38 -14.31 -6.71 -26.67
N THR A 39 -14.15 -7.62 -27.63
CA THR A 39 -12.93 -8.43 -27.78
C THR A 39 -11.73 -7.55 -28.09
N LYS A 40 -11.87 -6.58 -29.01
CA LYS A 40 -10.83 -5.58 -29.33
C LYS A 40 -10.48 -4.74 -28.11
N ALA A 41 -11.46 -4.24 -27.35
CA ALA A 41 -11.20 -3.48 -26.13
C ALA A 41 -10.45 -4.32 -25.07
N ILE A 42 -10.85 -5.58 -24.87
CA ILE A 42 -10.16 -6.50 -23.94
C ILE A 42 -8.73 -6.77 -24.41
N THR A 43 -8.53 -7.07 -25.70
CA THR A 43 -7.21 -7.34 -26.27
C THR A 43 -6.32 -6.10 -26.19
N ASN A 44 -6.81 -4.93 -26.60
CA ASN A 44 -6.07 -3.68 -26.51
C ASN A 44 -5.69 -3.36 -25.06
N ALA A 45 -6.61 -3.56 -24.10
CA ALA A 45 -6.30 -3.38 -22.68
C ALA A 45 -5.24 -4.38 -22.17
N LYS A 46 -5.26 -5.63 -22.64
CA LYS A 46 -4.22 -6.62 -22.31
C LYS A 46 -2.86 -6.24 -22.89
N THR A 47 -2.83 -5.84 -24.16
CA THR A 47 -1.60 -5.43 -24.85
C THR A 47 -1.01 -4.19 -24.19
N LYS A 48 -1.82 -3.16 -23.93
CA LYS A 48 -1.38 -1.95 -23.24
C LYS A 48 -0.79 -2.24 -21.86
N ARG A 49 -1.47 -3.04 -21.02
CA ARG A 49 -0.90 -3.44 -19.71
C ARG A 49 0.43 -4.18 -19.83
N LYS A 50 0.60 -4.98 -20.87
CA LYS A 50 1.84 -5.70 -21.15
C LYS A 50 2.95 -4.70 -21.52
N GLU A 51 2.66 -3.77 -22.42
CA GLU A 51 3.57 -2.69 -22.81
C GLU A 51 3.96 -1.83 -21.60
N ASP A 52 3.00 -1.38 -20.79
CA ASP A 52 3.23 -0.61 -19.56
C ASP A 52 4.13 -1.39 -18.58
N THR A 53 3.87 -2.68 -18.37
CA THR A 53 4.69 -3.54 -17.49
C THR A 53 6.11 -3.70 -18.05
N SER A 54 6.22 -3.92 -19.37
CA SER A 54 7.51 -4.04 -20.05
C SER A 54 8.32 -2.74 -20.00
N ALA A 55 7.67 -1.57 -20.02
CA ALA A 55 8.34 -0.28 -19.87
C ALA A 55 8.94 -0.07 -18.47
N ILE A 56 8.30 -0.60 -17.42
CA ILE A 56 8.76 -0.47 -16.04
C ILE A 56 9.82 -1.51 -15.67
N THR A 57 9.86 -2.65 -16.36
CA THR A 57 10.76 -3.78 -16.03
C THR A 57 12.24 -3.37 -15.92
N PRO A 58 12.81 -2.54 -16.83
CA PRO A 58 14.21 -2.11 -16.75
C PRO A 58 14.53 -1.26 -15.52
N ILE A 59 13.56 -0.50 -14.99
CA ILE A 59 13.74 0.43 -13.88
C ILE A 59 13.31 -0.17 -12.52
N LEU A 60 12.93 -1.45 -12.46
CA LEU A 60 12.59 -2.11 -11.19
C LEU A 60 13.72 -2.05 -10.14
N PRO A 61 15.02 -2.17 -10.50
CA PRO A 61 16.10 -1.99 -9.53
C PRO A 61 16.11 -0.58 -8.92
N GLU A 62 15.86 0.46 -9.72
CA GLU A 62 15.80 1.85 -9.27
C GLU A 62 14.59 2.09 -8.36
N ILE A 63 13.42 1.56 -8.73
CA ILE A 63 12.20 1.62 -7.91
C ILE A 63 12.44 0.92 -6.55
N ARG A 64 13.13 -0.23 -6.55
CA ARG A 64 13.51 -0.91 -5.30
C ARG A 64 14.46 -0.04 -4.48
N ALA A 65 15.51 0.51 -5.09
CA ALA A 65 16.48 1.36 -4.40
C ALA A 65 15.79 2.58 -3.75
N GLU A 66 14.92 3.26 -4.47
CA GLU A 66 14.12 4.38 -3.95
C GLU A 66 13.20 3.92 -2.81
N GLY A 67 12.54 2.76 -2.94
CA GLY A 67 11.74 2.19 -1.87
C GLY A 67 12.52 1.92 -0.58
N HIS A 68 13.75 1.42 -0.69
CA HIS A 68 14.65 1.24 0.46
C HIS A 68 15.12 2.59 1.04
N LEU A 69 15.43 3.57 0.19
CA LEU A 69 15.79 4.92 0.64
C LEU A 69 14.67 5.54 1.48
N ARG A 70 13.43 5.51 0.98
CA ARG A 70 12.25 6.05 1.69
C ARG A 70 11.99 5.33 3.01
N TRP A 71 12.09 3.99 3.02
CA TRP A 71 11.98 3.21 4.25
C TRP A 71 13.03 3.62 5.29
N ASN A 72 14.27 3.79 4.86
CA ASN A 72 15.37 4.18 5.74
C ASN A 72 15.16 5.58 6.34
N GLN A 73 14.69 6.54 5.54
CA GLN A 73 14.33 7.89 6.01
C GLN A 73 13.21 7.84 7.07
N VAL A 74 12.13 7.11 6.79
CA VAL A 74 11.00 6.98 7.73
C VAL A 74 11.40 6.25 9.01
N SER A 75 12.30 5.26 8.92
CA SER A 75 12.83 4.54 10.08
C SER A 75 13.65 5.47 10.98
N ARG A 76 14.56 6.26 10.41
CA ARG A 76 15.36 7.26 11.15
C ARG A 76 14.48 8.36 11.76
N LEU A 77 13.50 8.85 11.01
CA LEU A 77 12.53 9.82 11.53
C LEU A 77 11.78 9.28 12.75
N ARG A 78 11.37 8.00 12.71
CA ARG A 78 10.71 7.34 13.84
C ARG A 78 11.63 7.19 15.05
N GLU A 79 12.90 6.86 14.83
CA GLU A 79 13.91 6.80 15.91
C GLU A 79 14.12 8.17 16.55
N ALA A 80 14.29 9.22 15.75
CA ALA A 80 14.41 10.60 16.22
C ALA A 80 13.17 11.05 17.01
N PHE A 81 11.97 10.71 16.53
CA PHE A 81 10.72 10.94 17.26
C PHE A 81 10.67 10.23 18.61
N ARG A 82 11.04 8.95 18.66
CA ARG A 82 11.04 8.17 19.92
C ARG A 82 12.06 8.72 20.91
N LYS A 83 13.23 9.14 20.43
CA LYS A 83 14.23 9.81 21.24
C LYS A 83 13.70 11.12 21.82
N ALA A 84 13.07 11.96 20.99
CA ALA A 84 12.46 13.20 21.46
C ALA A 84 11.36 12.97 22.52
N ILE A 85 10.53 11.93 22.36
CA ILE A 85 9.54 11.53 23.38
C ILE A 85 10.23 11.10 24.68
N ALA A 86 11.29 10.29 24.59
CA ALA A 86 12.04 9.83 25.75
C ALA A 86 12.68 11.01 26.51
N ASP A 87 13.31 11.93 25.78
CA ASP A 87 13.93 13.14 26.33
C ASP A 87 12.91 14.02 27.06
N VAL A 88 11.72 14.20 26.48
CA VAL A 88 10.60 14.95 27.08
C VAL A 88 10.12 14.30 28.39
N ARG A 89 10.06 12.96 28.44
CA ARG A 89 9.64 12.22 29.64
C ARG A 89 10.68 12.25 30.74
N GLU A 90 11.94 12.01 30.39
CA GLU A 90 13.07 11.97 31.33
C GLU A 90 13.26 13.34 32.01
N HIS A 91 13.25 14.42 31.22
CA HIS A 91 13.51 15.77 31.72
C HIS A 91 12.23 16.53 32.09
N ARG A 92 11.06 15.90 31.95
CA ARG A 92 9.74 16.51 32.16
C ARG A 92 9.60 17.85 31.42
N LEU A 93 9.96 17.86 30.14
CA LEU A 93 9.86 19.06 29.31
C LEU A 93 8.41 19.32 28.92
N PRO A 94 7.97 20.59 28.83
CA PRO A 94 6.65 20.89 28.31
C PRO A 94 6.60 20.68 26.79
N LEU A 95 5.43 20.25 26.28
CA LEU A 95 5.13 20.28 24.85
C LEU A 95 4.46 21.62 24.50
N PRO A 96 4.76 22.22 23.33
CA PRO A 96 5.56 21.70 22.22
C PRO A 96 7.09 21.70 22.48
N MET A 97 7.79 20.71 21.95
CA MET A 97 9.26 20.60 22.02
C MET A 97 9.86 20.55 20.61
N GLU A 98 10.86 21.38 20.34
CA GLU A 98 11.54 21.43 19.06
C GLU A 98 12.74 20.48 19.06
N PHE A 99 12.94 19.76 17.96
CA PHE A 99 14.11 18.92 17.77
C PHE A 99 14.48 18.85 16.30
N GLN A 100 15.72 18.46 16.04
CA GLN A 100 16.27 18.29 14.71
C GLN A 100 17.12 17.02 14.64
N TYR A 101 17.27 16.46 13.45
CA TYR A 101 18.26 15.42 13.20
C TYR A 101 18.83 15.56 11.78
N ASP A 102 20.02 15.02 11.60
CA ASP A 102 20.71 15.01 10.31
C ASP A 102 20.31 13.74 9.56
N GLU A 103 19.73 13.92 8.38
CA GLU A 103 19.41 12.85 7.45
C GLU A 103 20.72 12.35 6.80
N SER A 104 20.72 11.12 6.28
CA SER A 104 21.97 10.45 5.85
C SER A 104 22.80 11.27 4.86
N GLU A 105 24.10 10.99 4.75
CA GLU A 105 25.03 11.63 3.79
C GLU A 105 24.51 11.68 2.35
N TYR A 106 23.71 10.68 1.94
CA TYR A 106 23.08 10.62 0.62
C TYR A 106 22.04 11.71 0.37
N VAL A 107 21.38 12.19 1.43
CA VAL A 107 20.37 13.25 1.38
C VAL A 107 21.02 14.58 1.73
N GLY A 108 21.92 14.58 2.73
CA GLY A 108 22.69 15.77 3.12
C GLY A 108 21.80 16.90 3.65
N GLU A 109 20.72 16.56 4.35
CA GLU A 109 19.76 17.55 4.88
C GLU A 109 19.61 17.40 6.41
N ARG A 110 19.40 18.52 7.10
CA ARG A 110 18.96 18.58 8.48
C ARG A 110 17.46 18.87 8.52
N TRP A 111 16.70 17.98 9.13
CA TRP A 111 15.25 18.12 9.22
C TRP A 111 14.84 18.63 10.60
N HIS A 112 13.96 19.62 10.61
CA HIS A 112 13.50 20.32 11.80
C HIS A 112 12.02 20.02 12.08
N PHE A 113 11.73 19.62 13.32
CA PHE A 113 10.40 19.22 13.75
C PHE A 113 10.00 19.83 15.09
N ILE A 114 8.69 19.94 15.30
CA ILE A 114 8.10 20.24 16.60
C ILE A 114 7.25 19.05 17.03
N LEU A 115 7.62 18.42 18.14
CA LEU A 115 6.82 17.41 18.82
C LEU A 115 5.64 18.08 19.56
N ARG A 116 4.42 17.57 19.36
CA ARG A 116 3.20 18.11 19.94
C ARG A 116 2.24 17.03 20.43
N ASP A 117 1.49 17.33 21.48
CA ASP A 117 0.32 16.57 21.91
C ASP A 117 -0.93 17.08 21.19
N LEU A 118 -1.63 16.19 20.47
CA LEU A 118 -2.89 16.48 19.78
C LEU A 118 -3.99 16.95 20.73
N LYS A 119 -4.06 16.42 21.95
CA LYS A 119 -5.08 16.82 22.93
C LYS A 119 -4.83 18.23 23.45
N GLY A 120 -3.60 18.71 23.39
CA GLY A 120 -3.26 20.08 23.71
C GLY A 120 -3.80 21.08 22.67
N PHE A 121 -4.03 20.66 21.43
CA PHE A 121 -4.16 21.55 20.28
C PHE A 121 -5.31 22.58 20.39
N GLY A 122 -6.41 22.24 21.07
CA GLY A 122 -7.58 23.12 21.27
C GLY A 122 -7.53 24.03 22.51
N GLN A 123 -6.50 23.93 23.35
CA GLN A 123 -6.38 24.68 24.61
C GLN A 123 -5.23 25.68 24.55
N PHE A 124 -5.18 26.64 23.61
CA PHE A 124 -4.06 27.59 23.60
C PHE A 124 -4.40 29.02 23.14
N HIS A 125 -4.69 29.86 24.13
CA HIS A 125 -4.20 31.25 24.19
C HIS A 125 -3.40 31.43 25.49
N GLY A 126 -2.11 31.70 25.39
CA GLY A 126 -1.39 32.55 26.36
C GLY A 126 -0.59 31.94 27.52
N GLU A 127 -0.86 30.73 28.02
CA GLU A 127 -0.20 30.26 29.25
C GLU A 127 1.00 29.33 29.02
N LYS A 128 2.10 29.60 29.75
CA LYS A 128 3.28 28.73 29.87
C LYS A 128 2.88 27.45 30.63
N LYS A 129 2.86 26.31 29.94
CA LYS A 129 2.53 25.02 30.58
C LYS A 129 3.76 24.34 31.16
N GLY A 130 3.57 23.70 32.31
CA GLY A 130 4.46 22.66 32.82
C GLY A 130 4.21 21.32 32.11
N TYR A 131 5.01 20.30 32.47
CA TYR A 131 4.85 18.94 31.96
C TYR A 131 3.44 18.38 32.20
N ARG A 132 2.91 17.68 31.19
CA ARG A 132 1.67 16.90 31.27
C ARG A 132 2.00 15.46 30.87
N GLU A 133 1.37 14.49 31.51
CA GLU A 133 1.45 13.09 31.08
C GLU A 133 0.65 12.88 29.79
N PHE A 134 1.27 12.21 28.80
CA PHE A 134 0.68 11.93 27.49
C PHE A 134 1.06 10.54 26.99
N LYS A 135 0.26 10.00 26.07
CA LYS A 135 0.55 8.75 25.36
C LYS A 135 1.28 9.04 24.05
N ASP A 136 2.10 8.10 23.60
CA ASP A 136 2.83 8.21 22.32
C ASP A 136 1.87 8.37 21.14
N GLU A 137 0.72 7.69 21.22
CA GLU A 137 -0.38 7.71 20.24
C GLU A 137 -0.96 9.12 20.02
N ASP A 138 -0.92 9.96 21.06
CA ASP A 138 -1.44 11.32 21.05
C ASP A 138 -0.41 12.32 20.50
N CYS A 139 0.84 11.88 20.29
CA CYS A 139 1.93 12.74 19.83
C CYS A 139 2.01 12.80 18.30
N VAL A 140 2.22 14.00 17.78
CA VAL A 140 2.40 14.25 16.36
C VAL A 140 3.61 15.14 16.12
N LEU A 141 4.23 14.95 14.96
CA LEU A 141 5.29 15.79 14.46
C LEU A 141 4.68 16.91 13.63
N LYS A 142 5.12 18.14 13.86
CA LYS A 142 4.91 19.24 12.92
C LYS A 142 6.22 19.47 12.17
N PHE A 143 6.20 19.31 10.86
CA PHE A 143 7.35 19.65 10.03
C PHE A 143 7.55 21.18 10.02
N VAL A 144 8.80 21.61 10.21
CA VAL A 144 9.18 23.04 10.17
C VAL A 144 9.87 23.35 8.87
N LYS A 145 11.00 22.68 8.60
CA LYS A 145 11.83 22.86 7.41
C LYS A 145 12.84 21.72 7.28
N ALA A 146 13.43 21.61 6.11
CA ALA A 146 14.64 20.84 5.85
C ALA A 146 15.70 21.81 5.30
N GLU A 147 16.91 21.74 5.82
CA GLU A 147 18.04 22.60 5.42
C GLU A 147 19.14 21.72 4.84
N LYS A 148 19.78 22.14 3.75
CA LYS A 148 20.94 21.41 3.22
C LYS A 148 22.17 21.63 4.11
N LEU A 149 22.97 20.58 4.27
CA LEU A 149 24.24 20.62 5.00
C LEU A 149 25.41 21.10 4.13
N GLU A 150 25.24 21.18 2.80
CA GLU A 150 26.21 21.73 1.85
C GLU A 150 25.60 22.89 1.03
N ASP A 151 26.42 23.90 0.69
CA ASP A 151 26.09 25.18 0.02
C ASP A 151 25.61 25.04 -1.44
N GLY A 152 24.59 24.23 -1.69
CA GLY A 152 23.88 24.20 -2.98
C GLY A 152 22.66 25.12 -2.95
N SER A 153 22.60 26.11 -3.86
CA SER A 153 21.51 27.10 -3.96
C SER A 153 20.11 26.45 -3.87
N GLU A 154 19.35 26.82 -2.84
CA GLU A 154 18.06 26.21 -2.47
C GLU A 154 16.98 26.32 -3.57
N ASP A 155 17.02 27.39 -4.37
CA ASP A 155 15.92 27.75 -5.28
C ASP A 155 15.83 26.83 -6.51
N GLU A 156 16.96 26.44 -7.10
CA GLU A 156 16.96 25.70 -8.38
C GLU A 156 16.48 24.24 -8.21
N HIS A 157 16.63 23.66 -7.02
CA HIS A 157 16.18 22.29 -6.72
C HIS A 157 14.69 22.24 -6.41
N LYS A 158 14.19 23.22 -5.64
CA LYS A 158 12.76 23.32 -5.29
C LYS A 158 11.91 23.48 -6.54
N GLU A 159 12.37 24.29 -7.49
CA GLU A 159 11.71 24.45 -8.79
C GLU A 159 11.70 23.15 -9.60
N LYS A 160 12.80 22.40 -9.62
CA LYS A 160 12.88 21.07 -10.26
C LYS A 160 11.91 20.05 -9.64
N VAL A 161 11.79 20.01 -8.31
CA VAL A 161 10.88 19.10 -7.60
C VAL A 161 9.42 19.46 -7.86
N VAL A 162 9.07 20.75 -7.79
CA VAL A 162 7.71 21.23 -8.08
C VAL A 162 7.34 20.94 -9.54
N ASN A 163 8.24 21.21 -10.48
CA ASN A 163 8.02 20.91 -11.90
C ASN A 163 7.87 19.41 -12.16
N TYR A 164 8.65 18.57 -11.48
CA TYR A 164 8.51 17.11 -11.55
C TYR A 164 7.12 16.68 -11.04
N LEU A 165 6.71 17.13 -9.85
CA LEU A 165 5.42 16.76 -9.27
C LEU A 165 4.23 17.26 -10.12
N ASN A 166 4.30 18.48 -10.63
CA ASN A 166 3.32 19.03 -11.56
C ASN A 166 3.27 18.22 -12.88
N HIS A 167 4.42 17.78 -13.41
CA HIS A 167 4.48 16.91 -14.60
C HIS A 167 3.77 15.56 -14.36
N TRP A 168 3.82 15.05 -13.14
CA TRP A 168 3.09 13.83 -12.72
C TRP A 168 1.63 14.09 -12.32
N GLY A 169 1.13 15.31 -12.48
CA GLY A 169 -0.28 15.68 -12.24
C GLY A 169 -0.61 15.99 -10.78
N TYR A 170 0.38 16.17 -9.92
CA TYR A 170 0.17 16.74 -8.59
C TYR A 170 0.13 18.27 -8.72
N GLU A 171 -1.07 18.85 -8.74
CA GLU A 171 -1.25 20.32 -8.80
C GLU A 171 -0.82 20.95 -7.46
N ILE A 172 0.42 21.41 -7.38
CA ILE A 172 0.95 22.16 -6.23
C ILE A 172 0.82 23.66 -6.54
N GLU A 173 -0.41 24.15 -6.69
CA GLU A 173 -0.67 25.60 -6.77
C GLU A 173 -1.10 26.15 -5.39
N ASP A 174 -0.71 27.41 -5.11
CA ASP A 174 -1.14 28.17 -3.93
C ASP A 174 -2.67 28.35 -3.94
N GLY A 175 -3.38 27.45 -3.25
CA GLY A 175 -4.84 27.44 -3.16
C GLY A 175 -5.54 26.35 -3.99
N GLY A 176 -4.79 25.51 -4.71
CA GLY A 176 -5.32 24.34 -5.39
C GLY A 176 -5.90 23.34 -4.38
N LYS A 177 -7.09 22.78 -4.69
CA LYS A 177 -7.64 21.67 -3.90
C LYS A 177 -6.64 20.53 -3.96
N THR A 178 -5.99 20.22 -2.84
CA THR A 178 -5.12 19.06 -2.70
C THR A 178 -5.89 17.86 -3.18
N THR A 179 -5.58 17.35 -4.37
CA THR A 179 -6.10 16.06 -4.85
C THR A 179 -5.63 15.07 -3.82
N ALA A 180 -6.49 14.67 -2.89
CA ALA A 180 -6.15 13.75 -1.82
C ALA A 180 -5.90 12.39 -2.47
N PRO A 181 -4.63 12.05 -2.80
CA PRO A 181 -4.37 10.79 -3.43
C PRO A 181 -4.53 9.79 -2.29
N PHE A 182 -5.40 8.80 -2.47
CA PHE A 182 -5.70 7.83 -1.42
C PHE A 182 -6.53 8.45 -0.27
N LEU A 183 -7.85 8.40 -0.42
CA LEU A 183 -8.78 8.32 0.71
C LEU A 183 -9.10 6.84 0.93
N PRO A 184 -8.32 6.07 1.72
CA PRO A 184 -8.72 4.72 2.08
C PRO A 184 -9.98 4.80 2.95
N ARG A 185 -10.90 3.84 2.77
CA ARG A 185 -12.10 3.74 3.61
C ARG A 185 -11.86 3.03 4.94
N ASN A 186 -10.63 2.59 5.20
CA ASN A 186 -10.24 1.85 6.38
C ASN A 186 -9.45 2.78 7.34
N PRO A 187 -10.02 3.18 8.49
CA PRO A 187 -9.29 3.93 9.51
C PRO A 187 -8.13 3.09 10.07
N GLY A 188 -6.97 3.70 10.27
CA GLY A 188 -5.78 3.03 10.83
C GLY A 188 -4.55 3.10 9.91
N LEU A 189 -3.82 1.99 9.79
CA LEU A 189 -2.46 1.81 9.25
C LEU A 189 -1.98 2.72 8.10
N LEU A 190 -2.86 3.20 7.21
CA LEU A 190 -2.50 3.99 6.02
C LEU A 190 -3.00 5.44 6.05
N ILE A 191 -3.70 5.86 7.13
CA ILE A 191 -4.27 7.19 7.27
C ILE A 191 -3.84 7.79 8.59
N GLN A 192 -3.46 9.06 8.55
CA GLN A 192 -3.35 9.86 9.74
C GLN A 192 -4.71 9.94 10.46
N GLY A 193 -4.75 9.70 11.78
CA GLY A 193 -6.00 9.68 12.55
C GLY A 193 -6.90 10.91 12.29
N PHE A 194 -8.21 10.74 12.41
CA PHE A 194 -9.21 11.78 12.08
C PHE A 194 -8.90 13.12 12.75
N GLU A 195 -8.57 13.11 14.04
CA GLU A 195 -8.23 14.31 14.80
C GLU A 195 -6.99 15.02 14.23
N THR A 196 -5.96 14.28 13.85
CA THR A 196 -4.76 14.87 13.25
C THR A 196 -5.06 15.47 11.88
N THR A 197 -5.82 14.76 11.04
CA THR A 197 -6.22 15.25 9.71
C THR A 197 -7.08 16.51 9.83
N ARG A 198 -8.07 16.51 10.75
CA ARG A 198 -8.91 17.68 11.01
C ARG A 198 -8.07 18.86 11.49
N THR A 199 -7.15 18.63 12.41
CA THR A 199 -6.28 19.66 12.99
C THR A 199 -5.32 20.25 11.96
N ALA A 200 -4.71 19.41 11.12
CA ALA A 200 -3.85 19.84 10.02
C ALA A 200 -4.61 20.75 9.05
N ARG A 201 -5.85 20.39 8.69
CA ARG A 201 -6.74 21.20 7.84
C ARG A 201 -7.11 22.53 8.50
N LEU A 202 -7.48 22.52 9.78
CA LEU A 202 -7.88 23.74 10.51
C LEU A 202 -6.72 24.72 10.69
N THR A 203 -5.48 24.23 10.79
CA THR A 203 -4.31 25.09 11.03
C THR A 203 -3.46 25.37 9.81
N ASN A 204 -3.77 24.72 8.69
CA ASN A 204 -2.95 24.74 7.49
C ASN A 204 -1.47 24.41 7.80
N LYS A 205 -1.24 23.38 8.63
CA LYS A 205 0.10 22.90 9.00
C LYS A 205 0.26 21.44 8.63
N LEU A 206 1.47 21.08 8.19
CA LEU A 206 1.86 19.69 7.97
C LEU A 206 2.11 19.01 9.32
N LEU A 207 1.09 18.34 9.82
CA LEU A 207 1.20 17.42 10.95
C LEU A 207 1.48 16.04 10.40
N ILE A 208 2.27 15.23 11.10
CA ILE A 208 2.66 13.88 10.72
C ILE A 208 2.45 12.97 11.93
N ASN A 209 1.63 11.94 11.75
CA ASN A 209 1.61 10.80 12.67
C ASN A 209 2.57 9.76 12.11
N ILE A 210 3.69 9.54 12.80
CA ILE A 210 4.79 8.74 12.25
C ILE A 210 4.49 7.25 12.24
N GLU A 211 3.71 6.72 13.18
CA GLU A 211 3.48 5.28 13.31
C GLU A 211 2.71 4.70 12.09
N PRO A 212 1.59 5.28 11.62
CA PRO A 212 0.93 4.81 10.40
C PRO A 212 1.85 4.86 9.18
N ILE A 213 2.63 5.93 8.99
CA ILE A 213 3.54 6.05 7.85
C ILE A 213 4.63 4.98 7.93
N TYR A 214 5.21 4.77 9.10
CA TYR A 214 6.22 3.74 9.32
C TYR A 214 5.69 2.35 8.98
N VAL A 215 4.50 2.00 9.47
CA VAL A 215 3.91 0.69 9.19
C VAL A 215 3.57 0.55 7.70
N ALA A 216 3.01 1.58 7.08
CA ALA A 216 2.73 1.61 5.63
C ALA A 216 4.00 1.38 4.80
N CYS A 217 5.08 2.10 5.12
CA CYS A 217 6.37 1.94 4.46
C CYS A 217 6.99 0.56 4.70
N MET A 218 6.81 -0.03 5.89
CA MET A 218 7.28 -1.38 6.20
C MET A 218 6.65 -2.41 5.26
N PHE A 219 5.32 -2.42 5.15
CA PHE A 219 4.62 -3.33 4.24
C PHE A 219 4.91 -3.03 2.76
N THR A 220 5.05 -1.75 2.40
CA THR A 220 5.38 -1.34 1.02
C THR A 220 6.76 -1.84 0.61
N ARG A 221 7.77 -1.67 1.47
CA ARG A 221 9.12 -2.19 1.22
C ARG A 221 9.10 -3.70 1.04
N PHE A 222 8.40 -4.42 1.91
CA PHE A 222 8.29 -5.88 1.82
C PHE A 222 7.62 -6.33 0.51
N ALA A 223 6.51 -5.67 0.14
CA ALA A 223 5.83 -5.91 -1.11
C ALA A 223 6.73 -5.65 -2.33
N LEU A 224 7.43 -4.51 -2.32
CA LEU A 224 8.37 -4.14 -3.38
C LEU A 224 9.48 -5.17 -3.53
N ASP A 225 10.10 -5.62 -2.45
CA ASP A 225 11.17 -6.61 -2.50
C ASP A 225 10.71 -7.91 -3.13
N ILE A 226 9.51 -8.39 -2.79
CA ILE A 226 8.97 -9.63 -3.33
C ILE A 226 8.61 -9.49 -4.81
N ILE A 227 7.83 -8.46 -5.15
CA ILE A 227 7.35 -8.22 -6.52
C ILE A 227 8.53 -8.03 -7.46
N THR A 228 9.49 -7.18 -7.08
CA THR A 228 10.63 -6.86 -7.95
C THR A 228 11.66 -7.99 -8.01
N SER A 229 11.78 -8.84 -6.97
CA SER A 229 12.79 -9.93 -6.97
C SER A 229 12.30 -11.18 -7.68
N SER A 230 10.98 -11.43 -7.68
CA SER A 230 10.42 -12.68 -8.19
C SER A 230 9.42 -12.53 -9.33
N GLY A 231 8.99 -11.30 -9.62
CA GLY A 231 7.90 -11.05 -10.56
C GLY A 231 6.53 -11.49 -10.04
N ALA A 232 6.41 -11.78 -8.73
CA ALA A 232 5.13 -12.12 -8.12
C ALA A 232 4.11 -10.99 -8.31
N ARG A 233 2.86 -11.37 -8.61
CA ARG A 233 1.75 -10.41 -8.72
C ARG A 233 1.20 -10.06 -7.34
N ILE A 234 0.48 -8.95 -7.24
CA ILE A 234 -0.15 -8.53 -5.98
C ILE A 234 -1.07 -9.62 -5.38
N ASN A 235 -1.80 -10.37 -6.22
CA ASN A 235 -2.64 -11.47 -5.74
C ASN A 235 -1.83 -12.65 -5.20
N GLU A 236 -0.59 -12.84 -5.65
CA GLU A 236 0.33 -13.86 -5.15
C GLU A 236 0.94 -13.38 -3.83
N LEU A 237 1.30 -12.09 -3.74
CA LEU A 237 1.72 -11.45 -2.48
C LEU A 237 0.67 -11.58 -1.37
N MET A 238 -0.61 -11.40 -1.70
CA MET A 238 -1.73 -11.54 -0.75
C MET A 238 -1.89 -12.97 -0.19
N GLN A 239 -1.26 -13.97 -0.81
CA GLN A 239 -1.28 -15.37 -0.33
C GLN A 239 -0.19 -15.67 0.69
N ILE A 240 0.72 -14.73 0.98
CA ILE A 240 1.83 -14.99 1.89
C ILE A 240 1.29 -15.22 3.31
N SER A 241 1.60 -16.39 3.87
CA SER A 241 1.30 -16.75 5.25
C SER A 241 2.57 -17.23 5.97
N CYS A 242 2.58 -17.13 7.30
CA CYS A 242 3.68 -17.64 8.14
C CYS A 242 3.67 -19.16 8.32
N ASP A 243 2.89 -19.88 7.53
CA ASP A 243 2.78 -21.32 7.67
C ASP A 243 3.98 -22.01 7.02
N LYS A 244 4.34 -23.17 7.56
CA LYS A 244 5.48 -23.96 7.07
C LYS A 244 5.32 -24.39 5.61
N ASP A 245 4.09 -24.44 5.12
CA ASP A 245 3.79 -24.79 3.74
C ASP A 245 4.01 -23.61 2.77
N CYS A 246 3.87 -22.37 3.24
CA CYS A 246 4.10 -21.16 2.46
C CYS A 246 5.57 -20.72 2.54
N CYS A 247 6.12 -20.63 3.75
CA CYS A 247 7.48 -20.17 4.02
C CYS A 247 8.45 -21.35 4.17
N VAL A 248 9.13 -21.71 3.09
CA VAL A 248 10.01 -22.88 3.03
C VAL A 248 11.48 -22.44 2.96
N VAL A 249 12.33 -23.00 3.82
CA VAL A 249 13.79 -22.84 3.74
C VAL A 249 14.41 -24.18 3.44
N THR A 250 15.11 -24.29 2.31
CA THR A 250 15.84 -25.50 1.93
C THR A 250 17.34 -25.25 1.94
N VAL A 251 18.14 -26.30 2.13
CA VAL A 251 19.60 -26.23 2.10
C VAL A 251 20.09 -27.09 0.94
N ASP A 252 20.71 -26.44 -0.04
CA ASP A 252 21.38 -27.11 -1.13
C ASP A 252 22.80 -27.48 -0.69
N LYS A 253 23.01 -28.78 -0.48
CA LYS A 253 24.31 -29.36 -0.09
C LYS A 253 25.20 -29.68 -1.29
N SER A 254 24.70 -29.52 -2.52
CA SER A 254 25.48 -29.78 -3.74
C SER A 254 26.49 -28.68 -4.07
N VAL A 255 26.34 -27.51 -3.45
CA VAL A 255 27.23 -26.35 -3.60
C VAL A 255 28.08 -26.18 -2.33
N SER A 256 29.36 -25.80 -2.50
CA SER A 256 30.26 -25.48 -1.38
C SER A 256 30.62 -23.99 -1.39
N PRO A 257 30.30 -23.22 -0.33
CA PRO A 257 29.60 -23.63 0.88
C PRO A 257 28.10 -23.93 0.63
N PRO A 258 27.45 -24.74 1.49
CA PRO A 258 26.03 -25.07 1.37
C PRO A 258 25.16 -23.81 1.30
N ARG A 259 24.29 -23.74 0.27
CA ARG A 259 23.47 -22.56 0.02
C ARG A 259 22.07 -22.74 0.62
N LYS A 260 21.62 -21.77 1.40
CA LYS A 260 20.22 -21.71 1.85
C LYS A 260 19.35 -21.06 0.78
N ASN A 261 18.24 -21.70 0.44
CA ASN A 261 17.22 -21.17 -0.44
C ASN A 261 15.99 -20.82 0.37
N TYR A 262 15.55 -19.58 0.27
CA TYR A 262 14.35 -19.08 0.93
C TYR A 262 13.23 -19.03 -0.12
N ILE A 263 12.08 -19.65 0.15
CA ILE A 263 11.06 -19.90 -0.86
C ILE A 263 9.67 -19.53 -0.30
N PHE A 264 8.92 -18.75 -1.08
CA PHE A 264 7.47 -18.63 -0.91
C PHE A 264 6.75 -19.58 -1.88
N ARG A 265 5.90 -20.46 -1.35
CA ARG A 265 5.02 -21.32 -2.16
C ARG A 265 3.67 -20.67 -2.36
N LEU A 266 3.45 -20.13 -3.55
CA LEU A 266 2.28 -19.33 -3.90
C LEU A 266 1.59 -19.92 -5.13
N ILE A 267 0.29 -19.74 -5.28
CA ILE A 267 -0.46 -20.22 -6.44
C ILE A 267 -0.54 -19.08 -7.48
N PRO A 268 0.14 -19.21 -8.63
CA PRO A 268 0.12 -18.18 -9.66
C PRO A 268 -1.28 -18.02 -10.26
N LYS A 269 -1.60 -16.80 -10.71
CA LYS A 269 -2.88 -16.56 -11.38
C LYS A 269 -3.05 -17.48 -12.60
N GLY A 270 -4.17 -18.22 -12.64
CA GLY A 270 -4.49 -19.14 -13.73
C GLY A 270 -3.95 -20.56 -13.54
N ARG A 271 -3.37 -20.85 -12.38
CA ARG A 271 -2.94 -22.20 -12.00
C ARG A 271 -3.68 -22.66 -10.75
N GLU A 272 -3.69 -23.97 -10.56
CA GLU A 272 -4.26 -24.64 -9.40
C GLU A 272 -3.17 -25.10 -8.42
N GLU A 273 -1.98 -25.39 -8.94
CA GLU A 273 -0.85 -25.86 -8.15
C GLU A 273 0.07 -24.72 -7.68
N PRO A 274 0.69 -24.87 -6.49
CA PRO A 274 1.64 -23.90 -5.96
C PRO A 274 2.99 -23.98 -6.69
N ASP A 275 3.57 -22.81 -6.97
CA ASP A 275 4.92 -22.64 -7.51
C ASP A 275 5.89 -22.11 -6.44
N ASN A 276 7.18 -22.39 -6.62
CA ASN A 276 8.25 -21.88 -5.75
C ASN A 276 8.76 -20.51 -6.23
N TYR A 277 8.59 -19.48 -5.39
CA TYR A 277 9.15 -18.15 -5.59
C TYR A 277 10.39 -17.99 -4.70
N TYR A 278 11.57 -17.96 -5.31
CA TYR A 278 12.85 -17.86 -4.59
C TYR A 278 13.13 -16.42 -4.15
N MET A 279 13.43 -16.25 -2.86
CA MET A 279 13.64 -14.96 -2.21
C MET A 279 15.08 -14.81 -1.69
N PRO A 280 15.55 -13.56 -1.57
CA PRO A 280 16.71 -13.26 -0.75
C PRO A 280 16.40 -13.52 0.73
N GLU A 281 17.43 -13.89 1.50
CA GLU A 281 17.33 -14.09 2.96
C GLU A 281 16.78 -12.84 3.67
N GLU A 282 17.16 -11.66 3.20
CA GLU A 282 16.73 -10.38 3.77
C GLU A 282 15.21 -10.20 3.75
N ALA A 283 14.50 -10.74 2.75
CA ALA A 283 13.04 -10.70 2.73
C ALA A 283 12.42 -11.49 3.91
N PHE A 284 13.02 -12.63 4.28
CA PHE A 284 12.57 -13.44 5.41
C PHE A 284 12.91 -12.81 6.75
N LYS A 285 14.09 -12.18 6.88
CA LYS A 285 14.45 -11.39 8.06
C LYS A 285 13.48 -10.22 8.25
N PHE A 286 13.18 -9.50 7.17
CA PHE A 286 12.25 -8.38 7.22
C PHE A 286 10.81 -8.81 7.52
N MET A 287 10.38 -9.97 7.01
CA MET A 287 9.11 -10.59 7.42
C MET A 287 9.07 -10.85 8.94
N ALA A 288 10.17 -11.33 9.53
CA ALA A 288 10.24 -11.55 10.98
C ALA A 288 10.14 -10.23 11.77
N GLU A 289 10.68 -9.13 11.26
CA GLU A 289 10.51 -7.79 11.84
C GLU A 289 9.05 -7.32 11.80
N ILE A 290 8.36 -7.53 10.67
CA ILE A 290 6.91 -7.26 10.55
C ILE A 290 6.14 -8.07 11.60
N LEU A 291 6.46 -9.36 11.76
CA LEU A 291 5.79 -10.21 12.75
C LEU A 291 6.02 -9.74 14.18
N LYS A 292 7.23 -9.27 14.49
CA LYS A 292 7.55 -8.68 15.79
C LYS A 292 6.71 -7.43 16.02
N MET A 293 6.67 -6.52 15.04
CA MET A 293 5.86 -5.29 15.11
C MET A 293 4.37 -5.59 15.32
N LEU A 294 3.82 -6.56 14.58
CA LEU A 294 2.41 -6.96 14.72
C LEU A 294 2.10 -7.53 16.11
N LYS A 295 2.98 -8.38 16.66
CA LYS A 295 2.83 -8.92 18.02
C LYS A 295 2.86 -7.82 19.08
N GLU A 296 3.78 -6.87 18.95
CA GLU A 296 3.86 -5.70 19.83
C GLU A 296 2.58 -4.87 19.77
N SER A 297 2.06 -4.62 18.56
CA SER A 297 0.81 -3.87 18.35
C SER A 297 -0.42 -4.59 18.93
N CYS A 298 -0.49 -5.92 18.80
CA CYS A 298 -1.58 -6.72 19.34
C CYS A 298 -1.45 -7.00 20.85
N LYS A 299 -0.35 -6.58 21.50
CA LYS A 299 -0.03 -6.91 22.90
C LYS A 299 -0.13 -8.41 23.20
N SER A 300 0.17 -9.23 22.20
CA SER A 300 0.03 -10.69 22.26
C SER A 300 1.24 -11.38 21.65
N ASN A 301 1.60 -12.55 22.17
CA ASN A 301 2.65 -13.39 21.60
C ASN A 301 2.20 -14.10 20.30
N THR A 302 0.90 -14.08 20.03
CA THR A 302 0.27 -14.66 18.83
C THR A 302 -0.38 -13.57 17.99
N ILE A 303 -0.31 -13.74 16.68
CA ILE A 303 -1.01 -12.88 15.71
C ILE A 303 -2.41 -13.49 15.50
N PRO A 304 -3.48 -12.68 15.47
CA PRO A 304 -4.83 -13.19 15.24
C PRO A 304 -4.93 -13.95 13.91
N GLU A 305 -5.59 -15.11 13.94
CA GLU A 305 -5.92 -15.85 12.71
C GLU A 305 -7.05 -15.13 11.99
N VAL A 306 -6.85 -14.82 10.70
CA VAL A 306 -7.86 -14.16 9.88
C VAL A 306 -8.44 -15.20 8.94
N GLN A 307 -9.75 -15.40 9.01
CA GLN A 307 -10.44 -16.22 8.03
C GLN A 307 -10.54 -15.44 6.72
N TYR A 308 -10.15 -16.09 5.62
CA TYR A 308 -10.25 -15.53 4.29
C TYR A 308 -11.70 -15.68 3.80
N ASP A 309 -12.49 -14.61 3.92
CA ASP A 309 -13.84 -14.56 3.37
C ASP A 309 -13.78 -14.19 1.88
N VAL A 310 -14.11 -15.15 1.02
CA VAL A 310 -13.98 -15.06 -0.44
C VAL A 310 -15.27 -14.59 -1.11
N ASP A 311 -16.36 -14.41 -0.36
CA ASP A 311 -17.68 -14.18 -0.97
C ASP A 311 -17.78 -12.84 -1.72
N SER A 312 -16.85 -11.90 -1.50
CA SER A 312 -16.81 -10.61 -2.20
C SER A 312 -15.95 -10.58 -3.47
N ARG A 313 -15.22 -11.66 -3.83
CA ARG A 313 -14.39 -11.73 -5.06
C ARG A 313 -14.55 -13.06 -5.79
N TRP A 314 -15.79 -13.36 -6.17
CA TRP A 314 -16.15 -14.44 -7.08
C TRP A 314 -15.48 -14.26 -8.45
N GLN A 315 -14.35 -14.94 -8.70
CA GLN A 315 -14.11 -15.71 -9.95
C GLN A 315 -12.75 -16.44 -10.08
N PHE A 316 -11.85 -16.48 -9.09
CA PHE A 316 -10.58 -17.22 -9.29
C PHE A 316 -10.06 -18.09 -8.14
N CYS A 317 -10.71 -18.10 -6.97
CA CYS A 317 -10.18 -18.77 -5.77
C CYS A 317 -11.02 -19.93 -5.21
N ALA A 318 -12.18 -20.22 -5.81
CA ALA A 318 -13.24 -21.01 -5.15
C ALA A 318 -12.98 -22.52 -5.04
N THR A 319 -11.98 -23.09 -5.74
CA THR A 319 -11.83 -24.57 -5.77
C THR A 319 -10.69 -25.12 -4.89
N LEU A 320 -9.80 -24.28 -4.34
CA LEU A 320 -8.58 -24.77 -3.65
C LEU A 320 -8.25 -24.12 -2.29
N LEU A 321 -9.04 -23.14 -1.84
CA LEU A 321 -8.72 -22.37 -0.62
C LEU A 321 -9.71 -22.58 0.54
N SER A 322 -10.60 -23.58 0.46
CA SER A 322 -11.57 -23.92 1.51
C SER A 322 -10.95 -24.27 2.89
N SER A 323 -9.63 -24.36 3.00
CA SER A 323 -8.96 -24.77 4.25
C SER A 323 -7.69 -24.00 4.61
N LYS A 324 -7.31 -22.95 3.86
CA LYS A 324 -6.06 -22.21 4.15
C LYS A 324 -6.31 -21.01 5.06
N LYS A 325 -5.74 -21.09 6.27
CA LYS A 325 -5.67 -20.03 7.27
C LYS A 325 -4.58 -19.03 6.85
N PHE A 326 -4.84 -17.73 6.86
CA PHE A 326 -3.81 -16.73 6.63
C PHE A 326 -3.49 -15.99 7.94
N ARG A 327 -2.22 -15.67 8.15
CA ARG A 327 -1.72 -14.90 9.31
C ARG A 327 -1.30 -13.47 8.96
N PHE A 328 -1.47 -13.05 7.71
CA PHE A 328 -1.23 -11.69 7.24
C PHE A 328 -2.49 -11.14 6.57
N PRO A 329 -3.38 -10.51 7.32
CA PRO A 329 -4.41 -9.72 6.67
C PRO A 329 -3.76 -8.38 6.28
N LEU A 330 -3.79 -8.04 4.99
CA LEU A 330 -3.54 -6.66 4.54
C LEU A 330 -4.71 -5.72 4.90
N GLU A 331 -5.72 -6.22 5.62
CA GLU A 331 -6.85 -5.47 6.18
C GLU A 331 -6.92 -5.74 7.70
N PRO A 332 -6.76 -4.74 8.57
CA PRO A 332 -6.86 -4.98 10.00
C PRO A 332 -8.31 -5.17 10.45
N TYR A 333 -8.50 -6.10 11.39
CA TYR A 333 -9.68 -6.17 12.25
C TYR A 333 -9.82 -4.85 13.03
N VAL A 334 -11.04 -4.31 13.01
CA VAL A 334 -11.49 -3.28 13.95
C VAL A 334 -11.85 -4.00 15.26
N THR A 335 -11.17 -3.67 16.35
CA THR A 335 -11.70 -3.81 17.71
C THR A 335 -11.36 -2.58 18.51
#